data_AF-A0A367IMP1-F1
#
_entry.id   AF-A0A367IMP1-F1
#
_cell.length_a   1.000
_cell.length_b   1.000
_cell.length_c   1.000
_cell.angle_alpha   90.00
_cell.angle_beta   90.00
_cell.angle_gamma   90.00
#
_symmetry.space_group_name_H-M   'P 1'
#
loop_
_entity.id
_entity.type
_entity.pdbx_description
1 polymer ?
#
loop_
_entity_poly.entity_id
_entity_poly.type
_entity_poly.pdbx_seq_one_letter_code
_entity_poly.pdbx_strand_id
1 'polypeptide(L)'
;RTYVDNLRKEVFPEKEVSKGGRPAKLSAEDKRACVRMSTVGGLDNAVQVANQLNQRVGVRVSPKTVYRTLKAAGLSAVAKVKKPRIDE
;
A
#
# COMPACT_ATOMS: atom_id res chain seq x y z
N ARG A 1 6.97 14.39 -17.64
CA ARG A 1 8.14 15.29 -17.57
C ARG A 1 7.94 16.33 -18.65
N THR A 2 7.75 17.58 -18.25
CA THR A 2 7.51 18.69 -19.17
C THR A 2 8.81 19.41 -19.50
N TYR A 3 8.84 20.17 -20.60
CA TYR A 3 9.97 21.04 -20.96
C TYR A 3 10.36 21.98 -19.80
N VAL A 4 9.36 22.50 -19.08
CA VAL A 4 9.55 23.37 -17.91
C VAL A 4 10.31 22.66 -16.77
N ASP A 5 10.07 21.37 -16.56
CA ASP A 5 10.78 20.59 -15.53
C ASP A 5 12.28 20.43 -15.87
N ASN A 6 12.60 20.32 -17.16
CA ASN A 6 13.98 20.21 -17.62
C ASN A 6 14.72 21.55 -17.50
N LEU A 7 14.09 22.64 -17.95
CA LEU A 7 14.65 24.00 -17.83
C LEU A 7 14.92 24.37 -16.35
N ARG A 8 14.01 24.01 -15.44
CA ARG A 8 14.20 24.25 -14.00
C ARG A 8 15.41 23.52 -13.43
N LYS A 9 15.71 22.31 -13.91
CA LYS A 9 16.90 21.56 -13.48
C LYS A 9 18.20 22.18 -13.98
N GLU A 10 18.20 22.73 -15.18
CA GLU A 10 19.39 23.40 -15.74
C GLU A 10 19.68 24.71 -15.03
N VAL A 11 18.64 25.52 -14.78
CA VAL A 11 18.80 26.85 -14.17
C VAL A 11 18.96 26.78 -12.65
N PHE A 12 18.32 25.80 -11.98
CA PHE A 12 18.35 25.65 -10.53
C PHE A 12 18.58 24.18 -10.11
N PRO A 13 19.82 23.66 -10.26
CA PRO A 13 20.12 22.25 -10.00
C PRO A 13 19.93 21.82 -8.55
N GLU A 14 20.11 22.73 -7.59
CA GLU A 14 19.90 22.47 -6.16
C GLU A 14 18.43 22.48 -5.74
N LYS A 15 17.52 22.95 -6.62
CA LYS A 15 16.11 23.09 -6.27
C LYS A 15 15.37 21.79 -6.57
N GLU A 16 14.91 21.12 -5.52
CA GLU A 16 14.08 19.94 -5.69
C GLU A 16 12.77 20.27 -6.43
N VAL A 17 12.49 19.49 -7.47
CA VAL A 17 11.23 19.59 -8.20
C VAL A 17 10.14 18.94 -7.36
N SER A 18 9.13 19.71 -6.98
CA SER A 18 7.90 19.17 -6.39
C SER A 18 7.31 18.13 -7.35
N LYS A 19 7.22 16.88 -6.90
CA LYS A 19 6.62 15.79 -7.68
C LYS A 19 5.12 16.02 -7.96
N GLY A 20 4.51 17.01 -7.31
CA GLY A 20 3.10 17.34 -7.46
C GLY A 20 2.17 16.17 -7.10
N GLY A 21 0.88 16.36 -7.36
CA GLY A 21 -0.14 15.32 -7.23
C GLY A 21 -0.87 15.28 -5.88
N ARG A 22 -1.89 14.41 -5.81
CA ARG A 22 -2.70 14.22 -4.61
C ARG A 22 -1.93 13.37 -3.59
N PRO A 23 -1.86 13.78 -2.31
CA PRO A 23 -1.24 12.97 -1.28
C PRO A 23 -1.91 11.60 -1.15
N ALA A 24 -1.13 10.61 -0.73
CA ALA A 24 -1.66 9.29 -0.45
C ALA A 24 -2.71 9.36 0.66
N LYS A 25 -3.77 8.56 0.53
CA LYS A 25 -4.85 8.53 1.53
C LYS A 25 -4.41 7.94 2.87
N LEU A 26 -3.44 7.03 2.85
CA LEU A 26 -2.85 6.42 4.04
C LEU A 26 -1.59 7.19 4.44
N SER A 27 -1.56 7.66 5.68
CA SER A 27 -0.36 8.20 6.30
C SER A 27 0.71 7.11 6.50
N ALA A 28 1.93 7.51 6.86
CA ALA A 28 2.97 6.54 7.21
C ALA A 28 2.58 5.70 8.44
N GLU A 29 1.83 6.28 9.38
CA GLU A 29 1.32 5.59 10.56
C GLU A 29 0.27 4.55 10.20
N ASP A 30 -0.69 4.92 9.35
CA ASP A 30 -1.74 3.98 8.91
C ASP A 30 -1.15 2.77 8.20
N LYS A 31 -0.10 2.99 7.38
CA LYS A 31 0.61 1.90 6.71
C LYS A 31 1.23 0.93 7.70
N ARG A 32 1.89 1.44 8.75
CA ARG A 32 2.44 0.60 9.83
C ARG A 32 1.35 -0.13 10.59
N ALA A 33 0.23 0.53 10.85
CA ALA A 33 -0.92 -0.08 11.50
C ALA A 33 -1.49 -1.23 10.67
N CYS A 34 -1.64 -1.07 9.35
CA CYS A 34 -2.08 -2.15 8.45
C CYS A 34 -1.17 -3.37 8.52
N VAL A 35 0.16 -3.17 8.49
CA VAL A 35 1.13 -4.26 8.59
C VAL A 35 1.00 -4.96 9.94
N ARG A 36 0.97 -4.20 11.05
CA ARG A 36 0.82 -4.75 12.40
C ARG A 36 -0.49 -5.52 12.60
N MET A 37 -1.59 -5.04 12.04
CA MET A 37 -2.89 -5.74 12.09
C MET A 37 -2.84 -7.10 11.40
N SER A 38 -2.07 -7.22 10.30
CA SER A 38 -1.91 -8.49 9.60
C SER A 38 -0.93 -9.42 10.33
N THR A 39 0.21 -8.91 10.81
CA THR A 39 1.27 -9.76 11.39
C THR A 39 1.03 -10.12 12.85
N VAL A 40 0.56 -9.18 13.67
CA VAL A 40 0.33 -9.36 15.12
C VAL A 40 -1.15 -9.52 15.42
N GLY A 41 -2.00 -8.76 14.73
CA GLY A 41 -3.45 -8.79 14.94
C GLY A 41 -4.17 -10.01 14.36
N GLY A 42 -3.47 -10.84 13.58
CA GLY A 42 -4.04 -12.07 13.01
C GLY A 42 -5.10 -11.85 11.93
N LEU A 43 -5.10 -10.70 11.25
CA LEU A 43 -6.00 -10.48 10.12
C LEU A 43 -5.45 -11.13 8.85
N ASP A 44 -6.19 -12.09 8.33
CA ASP A 44 -5.77 -12.95 7.22
C ASP A 44 -5.81 -12.26 5.86
N ASN A 45 -6.66 -11.24 5.71
CA ASN A 45 -6.88 -10.62 4.41
C ASN A 45 -7.02 -9.10 4.44
N ALA A 46 -6.78 -8.49 3.28
CA ALA A 46 -6.83 -7.03 3.11
C ALA A 46 -8.23 -6.43 3.32
N VAL A 47 -9.29 -7.23 3.17
CA VAL A 47 -10.68 -6.77 3.40
C VAL A 47 -10.94 -6.60 4.89
N GLN A 48 -10.54 -7.58 5.71
CA GLN A 48 -10.62 -7.51 7.17
C GLN A 48 -9.81 -6.33 7.70
N VAL A 49 -8.57 -6.17 7.22
CA VAL A 49 -7.71 -5.03 7.59
C VAL A 49 -8.39 -3.70 7.20
N ALA A 50 -8.97 -3.59 6.00
CA ALA A 50 -9.66 -2.37 5.58
C ALA A 50 -10.89 -2.08 6.45
N ASN A 51 -11.70 -3.09 6.77
CA ASN A 51 -12.87 -2.92 7.62
C ASN A 51 -12.47 -2.48 9.04
N GLN A 52 -11.42 -3.09 9.60
CA GLN A 52 -10.94 -2.71 10.92
C GLN A 52 -10.30 -1.31 10.93
N LEU A 53 -9.58 -0.93 9.88
CA LEU A 53 -9.03 0.43 9.74
C LEU A 53 -10.15 1.47 9.63
N ASN A 54 -11.20 1.16 8.85
CA ASN A 54 -12.37 2.02 8.71
C ASN A 54 -13.09 2.21 10.05
N GLN A 55 -13.22 1.15 10.85
CA GLN A 55 -13.89 1.20 12.16
C GLN A 55 -13.07 1.91 13.24
N ARG A 56 -11.75 1.63 13.33
CA ARG A 56 -10.89 2.15 14.40
C ARG A 56 -10.41 3.57 14.16
N VAL A 57 -10.09 3.91 12.92
CA VAL A 57 -9.41 5.17 12.57
C VAL A 57 -10.37 6.11 11.81
N GLY A 58 -11.52 5.62 11.37
CA GLY A 58 -12.48 6.40 10.56
C GLY A 58 -12.01 6.66 9.12
N VAL A 59 -10.84 6.12 8.73
CA VAL A 59 -10.25 6.35 7.41
C VAL A 59 -10.86 5.39 6.39
N ARG A 60 -11.85 5.84 5.62
CA ARG A 60 -12.52 5.02 4.59
C ARG A 60 -11.56 4.63 3.45
N VAL A 61 -10.97 3.44 3.49
CA VAL A 61 -10.06 2.95 2.44
C VAL A 61 -10.62 1.74 1.73
N SER A 62 -10.29 1.61 0.44
CA SER A 62 -10.62 0.41 -0.31
C SER A 62 -9.67 -0.73 0.07
N PRO A 63 -10.13 -2.00 0.06
CA PRO A 63 -9.26 -3.15 0.28
C PRO A 63 -8.05 -3.19 -0.67
N LYS A 64 -8.19 -2.66 -1.89
CA LYS A 64 -7.10 -2.61 -2.87
C LYS A 64 -5.96 -1.67 -2.45
N THR A 65 -6.27 -0.57 -1.77
CA THR A 65 -5.27 0.34 -1.21
C THR A 65 -4.50 -0.32 -0.07
N VAL A 66 -5.21 -1.07 0.79
CA VAL A 66 -4.58 -1.86 1.85
C VAL A 66 -3.70 -2.97 1.26
N TYR A 67 -4.19 -3.71 0.27
CA TYR A 67 -3.40 -4.72 -0.44
C TYR A 67 -2.10 -4.16 -1.02
N ARG A 68 -2.15 -3.00 -1.69
CA ARG A 68 -0.95 -2.34 -2.23
C ARG A 68 0.06 -2.00 -1.13
N THR A 69 -0.44 -1.60 0.04
CA THR A 69 0.39 -1.27 1.21
C THR A 69 1.05 -2.52 1.78
N LEU A 70 0.29 -3.60 1.97
CA LEU A 70 0.81 -4.89 2.43
C LEU A 70 1.83 -5.45 1.44
N LYS A 71 1.54 -5.38 0.13
CA LYS A 71 2.47 -5.81 -0.92
C LYS A 71 3.77 -5.01 -0.92
N ALA A 72 3.70 -3.69 -0.73
CA ALA A 72 4.88 -2.84 -0.61
C ALA A 72 5.71 -3.16 0.65
N ALA A 73 5.07 -3.70 1.71
CA ALA A 73 5.74 -4.21 2.90
C ALA A 73 6.23 -5.67 2.77
N GLY A 74 6.10 -6.28 1.58
CA GLY A 74 6.53 -7.66 1.33
C GLY A 74 5.51 -8.74 1.70
N LEU A 75 4.29 -8.36 2.13
CA LEU A 75 3.22 -9.30 2.46
C LEU A 75 2.38 -9.62 1.22
N SER A 76 2.23 -10.90 0.90
CA SER A 76 1.44 -11.38 -0.24
C SER A 76 0.55 -12.55 0.14
N ALA A 77 -0.45 -12.82 -0.70
CA ALA A 77 -1.29 -14.00 -0.55
C ALA A 77 -0.45 -15.28 -0.68
N VAL A 78 -0.73 -16.26 0.19
CA VAL A 78 -0.14 -17.59 0.10
C VAL A 78 -0.80 -18.33 -1.06
N ALA A 79 0.01 -18.86 -1.98
CA ALA A 79 -0.49 -19.69 -3.07
C ALA A 79 -1.05 -20.99 -2.51
N LYS A 80 -2.22 -21.41 -3.00
CA LYS A 80 -2.78 -22.72 -2.62
C LYS A 80 -1.89 -23.82 -3.15
N VAL A 81 -1.54 -24.76 -2.28
CA VAL A 81 -0.85 -26.00 -2.69
C VAL A 81 -1.80 -26.78 -3.60
N LYS A 82 -1.31 -27.14 -4.79
CA LYS A 82 -2.08 -27.99 -5.72
C LYS A 82 -2.29 -29.34 -5.05
N LYS A 83 -3.55 -29.75 -4.87
CA LYS A 83 -3.85 -31.09 -4.37
C LYS A 83 -3.29 -32.14 -5.37
N PRO A 84 -2.66 -33.22 -4.89
CA PRO A 84 -2.24 -34.31 -5.77
C PRO A 84 -3.46 -34.85 -6.50
N ARG A 85 -3.28 -35.20 -7.77
CA ARG A 85 -4.33 -35.90 -8.52
C ARG A 85 -4.38 -37.32 -7.95
N ILE A 86 -5.54 -37.72 -7.45
CA ILE A 86 -5.78 -39.11 -7.06
C ILE A 86 -6.15 -39.81 -8.36
N ASP A 87 -5.19 -40.51 -8.96
CA ASP A 87 -5.46 -41.48 -10.00
C ASP A 87 -5.86 -42.80 -9.29
N GLU A 88 -6.74 -43.60 -9.90
CA GLU A 88 -7.50 -44.75 -9.34
C GLU A 88 -6.72 -45.70 -8.41
#